data_AF-A0A7J2IRY5-F1
#
_entry.id   AF-A0A7J2IRY5-F1
#
_cell.length_a   1.000
_cell.length_b   1.000
_cell.length_c   1.000
_cell.angle_alpha   90.00
_cell.angle_beta   90.00
_cell.angle_gamma   90.00
#
_symmetry.space_group_name_H-M   'P 1'
#
loop_
_entity.id
_entity.type
_entity.pdbx_description
1 polymer ?
#
loop_
_entity_poly.entity_id
_entity_poly.type
_entity_poly.pdbx_seq_one_letter_code
_entity_poly.pdbx_strand_id
1 'polypeptide(L)'
;RLLVVDSLVAHFRSEYPGRENLAMRQQKLNRHLSQLMRIASIYDIAVVVTNHVVASPDVFFGNPLKPVGGNIVAHGCTYRIWIKKSKEGKRIARIIDSPKHAEKETVFMIAEEGVIDI
;
A
#
# COMPACT_ATOMS: atom_id res chain seq x y z
N ARG A 1 4.14 11.04 -16.35
CA ARG A 1 4.59 9.66 -16.65
C ARG A 1 4.36 8.83 -15.39
N LEU A 2 3.70 7.67 -15.48
CA LEU A 2 3.21 6.89 -14.34
C LEU A 2 3.40 5.39 -14.60
N LEU A 3 3.88 4.65 -13.61
CA LEU A 3 3.87 3.18 -13.57
C LEU A 3 2.98 2.75 -12.40
N VAL A 4 2.03 1.84 -12.66
CA VAL A 4 1.13 1.29 -11.64
C VAL A 4 1.38 -0.20 -11.46
N VAL A 5 1.49 -0.65 -10.21
CA VAL A 5 1.54 -2.08 -9.85
C VAL A 5 0.35 -2.41 -8.95
N ASP A 6 -0.64 -3.11 -9.50
CA ASP A 6 -1.85 -3.52 -8.79
C ASP A 6 -1.97 -5.05 -8.75
N SER A 7 -1.65 -5.75 -7.65
CA SER A 7 -1.10 -5.25 -6.38
C SER A 7 0.31 -5.71 -6.13
N LEU A 8 1.04 -4.94 -5.30
CA LEU A 8 2.43 -5.20 -4.94
C LEU A 8 2.64 -6.60 -4.36
N VAL A 9 1.62 -7.15 -3.68
CA VAL A 9 1.76 -8.34 -2.82
C VAL A 9 0.96 -9.55 -3.30
N ALA A 10 0.10 -9.43 -4.31
CA ALA A 10 -0.79 -10.52 -4.74
C ALA A 10 -0.03 -11.80 -5.08
N HIS A 11 0.93 -11.71 -6.01
CA HIS A 11 1.75 -12.86 -6.41
C HIS A 11 2.62 -13.40 -5.29
N PHE A 12 3.24 -12.51 -4.50
CA PHE A 12 4.06 -12.90 -3.36
C PHE A 12 3.30 -13.70 -2.30
N ARG A 13 2.00 -13.44 -2.13
CA ARG A 13 1.15 -14.23 -1.22
C ARG A 13 0.78 -15.60 -1.78
N SER A 14 0.57 -15.69 -3.09
CA SER A 14 0.18 -16.93 -3.76
C SER A 14 1.36 -17.89 -3.94
N GLU A 15 2.52 -17.36 -4.33
CA GLU A 15 3.72 -18.16 -4.64
C GLU A 15 4.48 -18.60 -3.38
N TYR A 16 4.36 -17.85 -2.29
CA TYR A 16 5.07 -18.10 -1.04
C TYR A 16 4.07 -18.21 0.12
N PRO A 17 3.25 -19.29 0.15
CA PRO A 17 2.32 -19.54 1.23
C PRO A 17 3.08 -19.92 2.52
N GLY A 18 2.38 -19.83 3.64
CA GLY A 18 2.93 -20.22 4.94
C GLY A 18 3.97 -19.26 5.53
N ARG A 19 4.41 -19.56 6.74
CA ARG A 19 5.41 -18.76 7.50
C ARG A 19 6.83 -19.22 7.19
N GLU A 20 7.01 -20.47 6.82
CA GLU A 20 8.26 -21.08 6.39
C GLU A 20 8.86 -20.36 5.18
N ASN A 21 8.03 -19.84 4.28
CA ASN A 21 8.48 -19.07 3.12
C ASN A 21 8.62 -17.56 3.38
N LEU A 22 8.39 -17.10 4.62
CA LEU A 22 8.37 -15.66 4.95
C LEU A 22 9.69 -14.97 4.59
N ALA A 23 10.82 -15.55 4.96
CA ALA A 23 12.13 -14.95 4.71
C ALA A 23 12.40 -14.78 3.19
N MET A 24 12.17 -15.84 2.41
CA MET A 24 12.34 -15.81 0.96
C MET A 24 11.39 -14.80 0.29
N ARG A 25 10.13 -14.78 0.73
CA ARG A 25 9.13 -13.81 0.27
C ARG A 25 9.58 -12.37 0.55
N GLN A 26 10.01 -12.10 1.78
CA GLN A 26 10.48 -10.79 2.22
C GLN A 26 11.70 -10.34 1.39
N GLN A 27 12.67 -11.21 1.15
CA GLN A 27 13.84 -10.89 0.33
C GLN A 27 13.50 -10.57 -1.12
N LYS A 28 12.62 -11.38 -1.75
CA LYS A 28 12.18 -11.16 -3.14
C LYS A 28 11.36 -9.87 -3.26
N LEU A 29 10.49 -9.59 -2.30
CA LEU A 29 9.71 -8.36 -2.22
C LEU A 29 10.60 -7.12 -2.10
N ASN A 30 11.63 -7.18 -1.24
CA ASN A 30 12.61 -6.09 -1.10
C ASN A 30 13.33 -5.80 -2.42
N ARG A 31 13.79 -6.85 -3.11
CA ARG A 31 14.44 -6.71 -4.41
C ARG A 31 13.51 -6.05 -5.43
N HIS A 32 12.23 -6.44 -5.44
CA HIS A 32 11.24 -5.86 -6.34
C HIS A 32 11.00 -4.37 -6.06
N LEU A 33 10.85 -3.98 -4.78
CA LEU A 33 10.74 -2.57 -4.40
C LEU A 33 11.97 -1.75 -4.81
N SER A 34 13.18 -2.28 -4.61
CA SER A 34 14.41 -1.61 -5.05
C SER A 34 14.46 -1.43 -6.57
N GLN A 35 13.95 -2.39 -7.35
CA GLN A 35 13.84 -2.24 -8.80
C GLN A 35 12.85 -1.14 -9.19
N LEU A 36 11.69 -1.08 -8.53
CA LEU A 36 10.68 -0.05 -8.76
C LEU A 36 11.21 1.35 -8.43
N MET A 37 11.89 1.51 -7.30
CA MET A 37 12.55 2.78 -6.94
C MET A 37 13.61 3.18 -7.98
N ARG A 38 14.42 2.23 -8.45
CA ARG A 38 15.40 2.50 -9.50
C ARG A 38 14.74 2.95 -10.81
N ILE A 39 13.64 2.33 -11.21
CA ILE A 39 12.85 2.73 -12.39
C ILE A 39 12.32 4.16 -12.21
N ALA A 40 11.74 4.46 -11.04
CA ALA A 40 11.22 5.79 -10.71
C ALA A 40 12.31 6.86 -10.91
N SER A 41 13.51 6.62 -10.37
CA SER A 41 14.63 7.55 -10.43
C SER A 41 15.25 7.69 -11.83
N ILE A 42 15.40 6.59 -12.59
CA ILE A 42 16.03 6.63 -13.92
C ILE A 42 15.14 7.34 -14.94
N TYR A 43 13.84 7.06 -14.91
CA TYR A 43 12.91 7.54 -15.92
C TYR A 43 12.14 8.80 -15.51
N ASP A 44 12.36 9.28 -14.28
CA ASP A 44 11.65 10.38 -13.65
C ASP A 44 10.12 10.20 -13.76
N ILE A 45 9.65 9.08 -13.20
CA ILE A 45 8.23 8.70 -13.23
C ILE A 45 7.71 8.43 -11.82
N ALA A 46 6.42 8.70 -11.63
CA ALA A 46 5.74 8.25 -10.43
C ALA A 46 5.50 6.73 -10.49
N VAL A 47 5.81 6.02 -9.41
CA VAL A 47 5.45 4.61 -9.24
C VAL A 47 4.40 4.51 -8.15
N VAL A 48 3.21 4.04 -8.50
CA VAL A 48 2.09 3.85 -7.57
C VAL A 48 1.81 2.36 -7.44
N VAL A 49 1.71 1.90 -6.20
CA VAL A 49 1.44 0.49 -5.93
C VAL A 49 0.23 0.36 -5.03
N THR A 50 -0.63 -0.63 -5.29
CA THR A 50 -1.69 -1.00 -4.35
C THR A 50 -1.19 -2.09 -3.42
N ASN A 51 -1.77 -2.14 -2.22
CA ASN A 51 -1.43 -3.17 -1.24
C ASN A 51 -2.68 -3.68 -0.54
N HIS A 52 -2.67 -4.96 -0.21
CA HIS A 52 -3.74 -5.58 0.56
C HIS A 52 -3.52 -5.38 2.06
N VAL A 53 -4.60 -5.50 2.82
CA VAL A 53 -4.61 -5.49 4.28
C VAL A 53 -5.02 -6.86 4.81
N VAL A 54 -4.54 -7.22 5.99
CA VAL A 54 -4.91 -8.46 6.68
C VAL A 54 -5.26 -8.13 8.13
N ALA A 55 -6.20 -8.86 8.72
CA ALA A 55 -6.51 -8.75 10.14
C ALA A 55 -5.42 -9.44 10.98
N SER A 56 -4.92 -8.75 12.01
CA SER A 56 -4.05 -9.31 13.04
C SER A 56 -4.95 -9.81 14.18
N PRO A 57 -5.01 -11.13 14.47
CA PRO A 57 -5.84 -11.66 15.55
C PRO A 57 -5.38 -11.19 16.94
N ASP A 58 -4.13 -10.73 17.06
CA ASP A 58 -3.49 -10.32 18.31
C ASP A 58 -3.89 -8.91 18.77
N VAL A 59 -4.70 -8.19 17.98
CA VAL A 59 -5.16 -6.83 18.28
C VAL A 59 -6.57 -6.88 18.86
N PHE A 60 -6.66 -6.83 20.19
CA PHE A 60 -7.94 -6.83 20.92
C PHE A 60 -8.57 -5.44 21.05
N PHE A 61 -7.77 -4.37 20.92
CA PHE A 61 -8.22 -2.97 20.98
C PHE A 61 -7.65 -2.17 19.81
N GLY A 62 -8.49 -1.36 19.16
CA GLY A 62 -8.10 -0.52 18.01
C GLY A 62 -8.37 -1.18 16.65
N ASN A 63 -7.72 -0.67 15.60
CA ASN A 63 -7.88 -1.18 14.24
C ASN A 63 -7.08 -2.49 14.06
N PRO A 64 -7.73 -3.65 13.83
CA PRO A 64 -7.03 -4.93 13.68
C PRO A 64 -6.35 -5.07 12.31
N LEU A 65 -6.63 -4.19 11.35
CA LEU A 65 -6.10 -4.27 9.99
C LEU A 65 -4.66 -3.75 9.92
N LYS A 66 -3.78 -4.56 9.31
CA LYS A 66 -2.38 -4.20 9.03
C LYS A 66 -2.08 -4.36 7.54
N PRO A 67 -1.26 -3.48 6.94
CA PRO A 67 -0.80 -3.66 5.56
C PRO A 67 0.11 -4.89 5.44
N VAL A 68 0.00 -5.60 4.31
CA VAL A 68 0.84 -6.77 4.04
C VAL A 68 2.26 -6.34 3.62
N GLY A 69 3.25 -7.18 3.92
CA GLY A 69 4.66 -6.98 3.53
C GLY A 69 5.58 -6.44 4.64
N GLY A 70 5.01 -6.10 5.79
CA GLY A 70 5.75 -5.74 7.01
C GLY A 70 6.71 -4.57 6.80
N ASN A 71 7.83 -4.58 7.53
CA ASN A 71 8.80 -3.49 7.54
C ASN A 71 9.41 -3.21 6.16
N ILE A 72 9.49 -4.22 5.29
CA ILE A 72 10.07 -4.06 3.94
C ILE A 72 9.23 -3.10 3.10
N VAL A 73 7.91 -3.28 3.11
CA VAL A 73 7.01 -2.33 2.42
C VAL A 73 6.95 -1.00 3.17
N ALA A 74 6.98 -1.03 4.51
CA ALA A 74 6.93 0.20 5.30
C ALA A 74 8.13 1.13 5.03
N HIS A 75 9.34 0.60 4.85
CA HIS A 75 10.54 1.38 4.56
C HIS A 75 10.78 1.58 3.06
N GLY A 76 10.33 0.67 2.21
CA GLY A 76 10.54 0.75 0.76
C GLY A 76 9.59 1.71 0.03
N CYS A 77 8.48 2.12 0.66
CA CYS A 77 7.52 3.06 0.08
C CYS A 77 7.67 4.45 0.73
N THR A 78 7.90 5.48 -0.09
CA THR A 78 8.10 6.86 0.38
C THR A 78 6.83 7.53 0.90
N TYR A 79 5.68 7.22 0.29
CA TYR A 79 4.37 7.74 0.71
C TYR A 79 3.43 6.56 0.91
N ARG A 80 2.67 6.58 2.00
CA ARG A 80 1.66 5.54 2.27
C ARG A 80 0.32 6.20 2.57
N ILE A 81 -0.67 5.85 1.76
CA ILE A 81 -2.04 6.34 1.88
C ILE A 81 -2.94 5.17 2.26
N TRP A 82 -3.66 5.31 3.37
CA TRP A 82 -4.66 4.36 3.81
C TRP A 82 -6.05 4.79 3.32
N ILE A 83 -6.68 3.95 2.51
CA ILE A 83 -8.03 4.21 1.98
C ILE A 83 -9.03 3.31 2.72
N LYS A 84 -10.05 3.90 3.31
CA LYS A 84 -11.15 3.18 3.98
C LYS A 84 -12.52 3.58 3.40
N LYS A 85 -13.45 2.61 3.39
CA LYS A 85 -14.87 2.89 3.09
C LYS A 85 -15.49 3.69 4.23
N SER A 86 -16.32 4.67 3.89
CA SER A 86 -17.16 5.42 4.81
C SER A 86 -18.65 5.21 4.47
N LYS A 87 -19.55 5.91 5.18
CA LYS A 87 -20.99 5.89 4.91
C LYS A 87 -21.33 6.60 3.59
N GLU A 88 -22.52 6.33 3.05
CA GLU A 88 -23.10 7.06 1.91
C GLU A 88 -22.19 7.07 0.66
N GLY A 89 -21.53 5.94 0.36
CA GLY A 89 -20.66 5.83 -0.81
C GLY A 89 -19.31 6.56 -0.69
N LYS A 90 -19.09 7.36 0.36
CA LYS A 90 -17.85 8.09 0.60
C LYS A 90 -16.66 7.17 0.88
N ARG A 91 -15.46 7.68 0.62
CA ARG A 91 -14.16 7.08 0.91
C ARG A 91 -13.31 8.10 1.65
N ILE A 92 -12.45 7.61 2.53
CA ILE A 92 -11.51 8.46 3.26
C ILE A 92 -10.11 7.99 2.91
N ALA A 93 -9.29 8.90 2.39
CA ALA A 93 -7.85 8.70 2.20
C ALA A 93 -7.09 9.41 3.31
N ARG A 94 -6.24 8.68 4.02
CA ARG A 94 -5.38 9.18 5.08
C ARG A 94 -3.92 9.01 4.70
N ILE A 95 -3.12 10.06 4.79
CA ILE A 95 -1.65 9.94 4.75
C ILE A 95 -1.22 9.33 6.08
N ILE A 96 -0.71 8.09 6.06
CA ILE A 96 -0.20 7.42 7.26
C ILE A 96 1.32 7.50 7.37
N ASP A 97 2.00 7.85 6.28
CA ASP A 97 3.45 8.05 6.25
C ASP A 97 3.84 8.92 5.05
N SER A 98 4.77 9.84 5.28
CA SER A 98 5.21 10.83 4.29
C SER A 98 6.43 11.59 4.83
N PRO A 99 7.47 11.82 4.01
CA PRO A 99 8.64 12.59 4.42
C PRO A 99 8.36 14.10 4.51
N LYS A 100 7.27 14.60 3.90
CA LYS A 100 7.01 16.04 3.73
C LYS A 100 5.69 16.51 4.34
N HIS A 101 4.71 15.63 4.43
CA HIS A 101 3.33 15.99 4.78
C HIS A 101 2.96 15.41 6.14
N ALA A 102 2.32 16.21 6.99
CA ALA A 102 1.70 15.71 8.20
C ALA A 102 0.57 14.73 7.89
N GLU A 103 0.25 13.86 8.86
CA GLU A 103 -0.92 12.99 8.79
C GLU A 103 -2.19 13.84 8.60
N LYS A 104 -2.92 13.56 7.54
CA LYS A 104 -4.15 14.26 7.17
C LYS A 104 -5.10 13.30 6.47
N GLU A 105 -6.39 13.50 6.70
CA GLU A 105 -7.47 12.83 5.99
C GLU A 105 -8.12 13.77 4.97
N THR A 106 -8.54 13.19 3.85
CA THR A 106 -9.50 13.80 2.93
C THR A 106 -10.60 12.81 2.60
N VAL A 107 -11.79 13.32 2.30
CA VAL A 107 -12.95 12.53 1.93
C VAL A 107 -13.19 12.72 0.43
N PHE A 108 -13.50 11.63 -0.27
CA PHE A 108 -13.81 11.64 -1.70
C PHE A 108 -14.92 10.63 -2.00
N MET A 109 -15.45 10.63 -3.22
CA MET A 109 -16.41 9.63 -3.69
C MET A 109 -15.90 8.93 -4.95
N ILE A 110 -16.49 7.78 -5.26
CA ILE A 110 -16.26 7.05 -6.51
C ILE A 110 -17.61 7.01 -7.23
N ALA A 111 -17.68 7.64 -8.38
CA ALA A 111 -18.84 7.69 -9.28
C ALA A 111 -18.48 7.04 -10.63
N GLU A 112 -19.39 7.10 -11.61
CA GLU A 112 -19.18 6.47 -12.91
C GLU A 112 -18.01 7.07 -13.68
N GLU A 113 -17.80 8.38 -13.52
CA GLU A 113 -16.69 9.16 -14.06
C GLU A 113 -15.36 8.93 -13.31
N GLY A 114 -15.37 8.17 -12.21
CA GLY A 114 -14.19 7.83 -11.41
C GLY A 114 -14.15 8.50 -10.04
N VAL A 115 -12.97 8.96 -9.62
CA VAL A 115 -12.78 9.63 -8.32
C VAL A 115 -13.24 11.07 -8.43
N ILE A 116 -14.20 11.46 -7.60
CA ILE A 116 -14.74 12.81 -7.56
C ILE A 116 -14.54 13.44 -6.18
N ASP A 117 -14.41 14.76 -6.17
CA ASP A 117 -14.39 15.56 -4.95
C ASP A 117 -15.78 15.65 -4.30
N ILE A 118 -15.84 16.08 -3.05
CA ILE A 118 -17.09 16.31 -2.30
C ILE A 118 -17.34 17.80 -2.13
#